data_AF-A0A849FSF6-F1
#
_entry.id   AF-A0A849FSF6-F1
#
_cell.length_a   1.000
_cell.length_b   1.000
_cell.length_c   1.000
_cell.angle_alpha   90.00
_cell.angle_beta   90.00
_cell.angle_gamma   90.00
#
_symmetry.space_group_name_H-M   'P 1'
#
loop_
_entity.id
_entity.type
_entity.pdbx_description
1 polymer ?
#
loop_
_entity_poly.entity_id
_entity_poly.type
_entity_poly.pdbx_seq_one_letter_code
_entity_poly.pdbx_strand_id
1 'polypeptide(L)'
;PVVFGVEDATIATLKGAVEAVVTLAGHQMDETDPELGANFMVFFLRDWQELLDTPNLDRMIPDLASLVERLKGADANQYRIFRFDPEGGIKACFVFIRMDEVLSEMPADTLCLGQVVQSILLWSDEAFLGASPLALTGTDVAILRPEVAETIRAAYDPVMPVAASDPAHALRLWARLEANRQN
;
A
#
# COMPACT_ATOMS: atom_id res chain seq x y z
N PRO A 1 -4.50 -6.65 -8.53
CA PRO A 1 -4.30 -5.19 -8.66
C PRO A 1 -4.76 -4.69 -10.03
N VAL A 2 -5.29 -3.47 -10.09
CA VAL A 2 -5.57 -2.72 -11.33
C VAL A 2 -4.74 -1.44 -11.32
N VAL A 3 -4.14 -1.09 -12.45
CA VAL A 3 -3.24 0.07 -12.57
C VAL A 3 -3.69 0.98 -13.70
N PHE A 4 -3.68 2.29 -13.44
CA PHE A 4 -4.06 3.32 -14.40
C PHE A 4 -2.90 4.31 -14.61
N GLY A 5 -2.81 4.88 -15.82
CA GLY A 5 -1.88 5.97 -16.14
C GLY A 5 -0.43 5.56 -16.39
N VAL A 6 -0.16 4.27 -16.66
CA VAL A 6 1.19 3.74 -16.92
C VAL A 6 1.23 2.84 -18.15
N GLU A 7 2.44 2.53 -18.60
CA GLU A 7 2.72 1.53 -19.63
C GLU A 7 2.67 0.10 -19.07
N ASP A 8 2.49 -0.89 -19.95
CA ASP A 8 2.34 -2.30 -19.58
C ASP A 8 3.49 -2.85 -18.72
N ALA A 9 4.72 -2.34 -18.92
CA ALA A 9 5.89 -2.74 -18.14
C ALA A 9 5.73 -2.43 -16.63
N THR A 10 5.19 -1.25 -16.28
CA THR A 10 4.95 -0.87 -14.88
C THR A 10 3.85 -1.71 -14.24
N ILE A 11 2.87 -2.17 -15.04
CA ILE A 11 1.83 -3.09 -14.57
C ILE A 11 2.45 -4.41 -14.11
N ALA A 12 3.40 -4.95 -14.88
CA ALA A 12 4.12 -6.18 -14.52
C ALA A 12 4.94 -5.99 -13.23
N THR A 13 5.66 -4.88 -13.12
CA THR A 13 6.40 -4.51 -11.90
C THR A 13 5.49 -4.46 -10.67
N LEU A 14 4.35 -3.76 -10.74
CA LEU A 14 3.43 -3.67 -9.59
C LEU A 14 2.86 -5.05 -9.24
N LYS A 15 2.49 -5.86 -10.23
CA LYS A 15 2.02 -7.24 -9.98
C LYS A 15 3.07 -8.06 -9.23
N GLY A 16 4.34 -8.01 -9.67
CA GLY A 16 5.44 -8.69 -8.99
C GLY A 16 5.65 -8.18 -7.56
N ALA A 17 5.54 -6.88 -7.33
CA ALA A 17 5.62 -6.30 -5.98
C ALA A 17 4.47 -6.78 -5.07
N VAL A 18 3.24 -6.82 -5.60
CA VAL A 18 2.07 -7.37 -4.88
C VAL A 18 2.29 -8.84 -4.53
N GLU A 19 2.69 -9.65 -5.50
CA GLU A 19 2.94 -11.09 -5.30
C GLU A 19 4.01 -11.33 -4.24
N ALA A 20 5.12 -10.58 -4.27
CA ALA A 20 6.20 -10.69 -3.30
C ALA A 20 5.72 -10.39 -1.86
N VAL A 21 4.93 -9.32 -1.69
CA VAL A 21 4.45 -8.88 -0.37
C VAL A 21 3.29 -9.75 0.14
N VAL A 22 2.40 -10.22 -0.74
CA VAL A 22 1.30 -11.14 -0.39
C VAL A 22 1.85 -12.51 -0.01
N THR A 23 2.81 -13.04 -0.77
CA THR A 23 3.52 -14.28 -0.45
C THR A 23 4.25 -14.16 0.89
N LEU A 24 4.91 -13.02 1.12
CA LEU A 24 5.54 -12.72 2.39
C LEU A 24 4.54 -12.78 3.56
N ALA A 25 3.33 -12.28 3.37
CA ALA A 25 2.26 -12.32 4.37
C ALA A 25 1.65 -13.72 4.56
N GLY A 26 2.10 -14.74 3.82
CA GLY A 26 1.47 -16.07 3.83
C GLY A 26 0.06 -16.06 3.21
N HIS A 27 -0.26 -15.02 2.43
CA HIS A 27 -1.53 -14.83 1.77
C HIS A 27 -1.41 -15.25 0.29
N GLN A 28 -2.53 -15.48 -0.38
CA GLN A 28 -2.58 -15.77 -1.80
C GLN A 28 -3.18 -14.60 -2.58
N MET A 29 -2.63 -14.34 -3.78
CA MET A 29 -3.18 -13.34 -4.69
C MET A 29 -4.09 -14.04 -5.68
N ASP A 30 -5.36 -13.61 -5.73
CA ASP A 30 -6.29 -14.00 -6.78
C ASP A 30 -6.32 -12.96 -7.91
N GLU A 31 -6.63 -13.41 -9.12
CA GLU A 31 -6.69 -12.52 -10.29
C GLU A 31 -7.86 -11.53 -10.22
N THR A 32 -8.97 -11.89 -9.55
CA THR A 32 -10.20 -11.10 -9.50
C THR A 32 -10.83 -11.19 -8.12
N ASP A 33 -11.23 -10.04 -7.59
CA ASP A 33 -12.02 -9.97 -6.35
C ASP A 33 -13.49 -10.34 -6.66
N PRO A 34 -14.09 -11.33 -5.96
CA PRO A 34 -15.45 -11.79 -6.27
C PRO A 34 -16.54 -10.72 -6.09
N GLU A 35 -16.32 -9.73 -5.23
CA GLU A 35 -17.31 -8.70 -4.91
C GLU A 35 -17.07 -7.41 -5.70
N LEU A 36 -15.81 -7.02 -5.85
CA LEU A 36 -15.40 -5.72 -6.40
C LEU A 36 -14.79 -5.82 -7.79
N GLY A 37 -14.48 -7.03 -8.28
CA GLY A 37 -13.64 -7.27 -9.46
C GLY A 37 -12.16 -7.01 -9.17
N ALA A 38 -11.84 -5.90 -8.51
CA ALA A 38 -10.52 -5.61 -7.96
C ALA A 38 -10.62 -4.80 -6.66
N ASN A 39 -9.79 -5.13 -5.68
CA ASN A 39 -9.74 -4.46 -4.37
C ASN A 39 -8.49 -3.60 -4.17
N PHE A 40 -7.48 -3.70 -5.03
CA PHE A 40 -6.28 -2.87 -4.98
C PHE A 40 -6.11 -2.13 -6.31
N MET A 41 -6.27 -0.81 -6.29
CA MET A 41 -6.23 0.06 -7.47
C MET A 41 -5.15 1.13 -7.30
N VAL A 42 -4.29 1.30 -8.30
CA VAL A 42 -3.21 2.28 -8.28
C VAL A 42 -3.33 3.21 -9.49
N PHE A 43 -3.34 4.51 -9.23
CA PHE A 43 -3.48 5.56 -10.24
C PHE A 43 -2.20 6.38 -10.27
N PHE A 44 -1.52 6.37 -11.42
CA PHE A 44 -0.41 7.27 -11.70
C PHE A 44 -0.95 8.46 -12.49
N LEU A 45 -0.62 9.66 -12.04
CA LEU A 45 -1.19 10.92 -12.51
C LEU A 45 -0.06 11.91 -12.74
N ARG A 46 -0.22 12.86 -13.67
CA ARG A 46 0.67 14.01 -13.78
C ARG A 46 0.17 15.15 -12.90
N ASP A 47 -1.15 15.32 -12.82
CA ASP A 47 -1.80 16.33 -11.99
C ASP A 47 -2.98 15.75 -11.21
N TRP A 48 -3.22 16.27 -10.00
CA TRP A 48 -4.39 15.89 -9.20
C TRP A 48 -5.73 16.20 -9.87
N GLN A 49 -5.76 17.15 -10.81
CA GLN A 49 -6.93 17.49 -11.61
C GLN A 49 -7.45 16.31 -12.44
N GLU A 50 -6.56 15.42 -12.87
CA GLU A 50 -6.94 14.23 -13.65
C GLU A 50 -7.95 13.33 -12.90
N LEU A 51 -7.94 13.36 -11.56
CA LEU A 51 -8.93 12.64 -10.76
C LEU A 51 -10.36 13.17 -10.97
N LEU A 52 -10.52 14.50 -11.11
CA LEU A 52 -11.83 15.12 -11.34
C LEU A 52 -12.30 14.90 -12.78
N ASP A 53 -11.35 14.76 -13.70
CA ASP A 53 -11.63 14.51 -15.11
C ASP A 53 -11.92 13.02 -15.38
N THR A 54 -11.59 12.13 -14.44
CA THR A 54 -11.82 10.68 -14.56
C THR A 54 -13.30 10.35 -14.35
N PRO A 55 -13.99 9.80 -15.37
CA PRO A 55 -15.43 9.53 -15.27
C PRO A 55 -15.78 8.54 -14.16
N ASN A 56 -16.81 8.86 -13.37
CA ASN A 56 -17.35 8.06 -12.27
C ASN A 56 -16.42 7.85 -11.07
N LEU A 57 -15.24 8.48 -11.02
CA LEU A 57 -14.34 8.34 -9.87
C LEU A 57 -14.93 8.96 -8.59
N ASP A 58 -15.73 10.02 -8.75
CA ASP A 58 -16.53 10.66 -7.70
C ASP A 58 -17.53 9.70 -7.02
N ARG A 59 -17.98 8.66 -7.71
CA ARG A 59 -18.84 7.61 -7.13
C ARG A 59 -18.06 6.64 -6.25
N MET A 60 -16.76 6.52 -6.49
CA MET A 60 -15.85 5.67 -5.72
C MET A 60 -15.21 6.45 -4.56
N ILE A 61 -15.01 7.75 -4.72
CA ILE A 61 -14.34 8.58 -3.72
C ILE A 61 -15.31 9.70 -3.33
N PRO A 62 -15.99 9.56 -2.17
CA PRO A 62 -16.80 10.64 -1.62
C PRO A 62 -15.97 11.92 -1.47
N ASP A 63 -16.59 13.07 -1.74
CA ASP A 63 -15.97 14.39 -1.60
C ASP A 63 -14.68 14.58 -2.41
N LEU A 64 -14.55 13.90 -3.56
CA LEU A 64 -13.36 13.93 -4.42
C LEU A 64 -12.84 15.34 -4.73
N ALA A 65 -13.74 16.29 -5.02
CA ALA A 65 -13.37 17.69 -5.28
C ALA A 65 -12.66 18.33 -4.08
N SER A 66 -13.20 18.15 -2.87
CA SER A 66 -12.58 18.66 -1.64
C SER A 66 -11.26 17.95 -1.34
N LEU A 67 -11.17 16.65 -1.61
CA LEU A 67 -9.93 15.89 -1.49
C LEU A 67 -8.84 16.46 -2.41
N VAL A 68 -9.13 16.67 -3.69
CA VAL A 68 -8.16 17.21 -4.66
C VAL A 68 -7.62 18.57 -4.21
N GLU A 69 -8.48 19.46 -3.73
CA GLU A 69 -8.04 20.76 -3.20
C GLU A 69 -7.11 20.62 -2.00
N ARG A 70 -7.41 19.69 -1.07
CA ARG A 70 -6.51 19.41 0.07
C ARG A 70 -5.15 18.86 -0.38
N LEU A 71 -5.14 17.93 -1.34
CA LEU A 71 -3.90 17.33 -1.86
C LEU A 71 -3.02 18.38 -2.54
N LYS A 72 -3.62 19.26 -3.36
CA LYS A 72 -2.92 20.40 -3.97
C LYS A 72 -2.38 21.37 -2.90
N GLY A 73 -3.20 21.72 -1.92
CA GLY A 73 -2.81 22.65 -0.84
C GLY A 73 -1.70 22.13 0.08
N ALA A 74 -1.59 20.82 0.25
CA ALA A 74 -0.53 20.17 1.02
C ALA A 74 0.74 19.86 0.20
N ASP A 75 0.74 20.15 -1.10
CA ASP A 75 1.74 19.68 -2.08
C ASP A 75 2.04 18.18 -1.96
N ALA A 76 1.00 17.38 -1.69
CA ALA A 76 1.15 15.94 -1.59
C ALA A 76 1.42 15.34 -2.97
N ASN A 77 2.28 14.33 -3.03
CA ASN A 77 2.50 13.55 -4.26
C ASN A 77 1.95 12.12 -4.17
N GLN A 78 1.48 11.70 -3.00
CA GLN A 78 0.93 10.38 -2.74
C GLN A 78 -0.28 10.49 -1.82
N TYR A 79 -1.30 9.68 -2.08
CA TYR A 79 -2.48 9.57 -1.23
C TYR A 79 -3.06 8.17 -1.26
N ARG A 80 -3.56 7.67 -0.12
CA ARG A 80 -4.16 6.34 -0.02
C ARG A 80 -5.51 6.41 0.69
N ILE A 81 -6.48 5.67 0.16
CA ILE A 81 -7.81 5.51 0.75
C ILE A 81 -8.01 4.03 1.03
N PHE A 82 -8.42 3.72 2.26
CA PHE A 82 -8.82 2.39 2.66
C PHE A 82 -10.33 2.34 2.85
N ARG A 83 -10.94 1.27 2.37
CA ARG A 83 -12.30 0.86 2.73
C ARG A 83 -12.21 -0.40 3.58
N PHE A 84 -13.07 -0.49 4.57
CA PHE A 84 -13.06 -1.59 5.52
C PHE A 84 -14.34 -2.43 5.40
N ASP A 85 -14.21 -3.72 5.68
CA ASP A 85 -15.35 -4.60 5.91
C ASP A 85 -15.92 -4.39 7.33
N PRO A 86 -17.05 -5.04 7.68
CA PRO A 86 -17.63 -4.93 9.03
C PRO A 86 -16.75 -5.45 10.17
N GLU A 87 -15.76 -6.30 9.89
CA GLU A 87 -14.80 -6.85 10.86
C GLU A 87 -13.56 -5.93 11.03
N GLY A 88 -13.48 -4.87 10.22
CA GLY A 88 -12.38 -3.90 10.23
C GLY A 88 -11.21 -4.28 9.31
N GLY A 89 -11.33 -5.35 8.53
CA GLY A 89 -10.33 -5.75 7.55
C GLY A 89 -10.28 -4.78 6.37
N ILE A 90 -9.11 -4.62 5.75
CA ILE A 90 -8.97 -3.81 4.53
C ILE A 90 -9.73 -4.54 3.41
N LYS A 91 -10.88 -3.98 3.04
CA LYS A 91 -11.72 -4.47 1.94
C LYS A 91 -11.28 -3.96 0.58
N ALA A 92 -10.81 -2.72 0.51
CA ALA A 92 -10.24 -2.14 -0.70
C ALA A 92 -9.24 -1.04 -0.37
N CYS A 93 -8.22 -0.88 -1.21
CA CYS A 93 -7.23 0.18 -1.14
C CYS A 93 -7.09 0.87 -2.50
N PHE A 94 -7.16 2.19 -2.48
CA PHE A 94 -6.93 3.06 -3.62
C PHE A 94 -5.67 3.87 -3.37
N VAL A 95 -4.71 3.79 -4.27
CA VAL A 95 -3.44 4.51 -4.19
C VAL A 95 -3.38 5.49 -5.35
N PHE A 96 -3.14 6.76 -5.04
CA PHE A 96 -2.96 7.80 -6.04
C PHE A 96 -1.56 8.38 -5.92
N ILE A 97 -0.89 8.50 -7.06
CA ILE A 97 0.51 8.91 -7.16
C ILE A 97 0.58 10.01 -8.21
N ARG A 98 0.84 11.25 -7.78
CA ARG A 98 1.15 12.37 -8.67
C ARG A 98 2.65 12.34 -8.94
N MET A 99 3.04 11.99 -10.16
CA MET A 99 4.44 11.90 -10.59
C MET A 99 5.08 13.30 -10.67
N ASP A 100 5.75 13.69 -9.58
CA ASP A 100 6.63 14.86 -9.55
C ASP A 100 8.07 14.48 -9.94
N GLU A 101 8.98 15.46 -9.91
CA GLU A 101 10.39 15.26 -10.27
C GLU A 101 11.05 14.17 -9.40
N VAL A 102 10.81 14.18 -8.09
CA VAL A 102 11.41 13.24 -7.14
C VAL A 102 10.93 11.82 -7.41
N LEU A 103 9.62 11.61 -7.58
CA LEU A 103 9.07 10.28 -7.85
C LEU A 103 9.49 9.76 -9.23
N SER A 104 9.70 10.67 -10.20
CA SER A 104 10.11 10.31 -11.57
C SER A 104 11.57 9.84 -11.64
N GLU A 105 12.42 10.25 -10.68
CA GLU A 105 13.79 9.76 -10.57
C GLU A 105 13.89 8.39 -9.87
N MET A 106 12.83 7.96 -9.17
CA MET A 106 12.85 6.67 -8.46
C MET A 106 12.68 5.50 -9.43
N PRO A 107 13.42 4.39 -9.23
CA PRO A 107 13.16 3.15 -9.96
C PRO A 107 11.72 2.68 -9.76
N ALA A 108 11.07 2.24 -10.84
CA ALA A 108 9.68 1.79 -10.82
C ALA A 108 9.45 0.65 -9.80
N ASP A 109 10.39 -0.30 -9.71
CA ASP A 109 10.34 -1.41 -8.76
C ASP A 109 10.34 -0.91 -7.31
N THR A 110 11.18 0.08 -7.00
CA THR A 110 11.24 0.75 -5.68
C THR A 110 9.93 1.44 -5.35
N LEU A 111 9.41 2.23 -6.28
CA LEU A 111 8.14 2.95 -6.10
C LEU A 111 7.00 1.96 -5.85
N CYS A 112 6.86 0.94 -6.72
CA CYS A 112 5.80 -0.05 -6.62
C CYS A 112 5.87 -0.87 -5.33
N LEU A 113 7.05 -1.39 -4.97
CA LEU A 113 7.24 -2.13 -3.71
C LEU A 113 6.88 -1.26 -2.51
N GLY A 114 7.29 0.01 -2.51
CA GLY A 114 6.98 0.96 -1.45
C GLY A 114 5.48 1.20 -1.29
N GLN A 115 4.74 1.29 -2.40
CA GLN A 115 3.27 1.42 -2.37
C GLN A 115 2.59 0.20 -1.80
N VAL A 116 2.99 -0.99 -2.25
CA VAL A 116 2.37 -2.25 -1.82
C VAL A 116 2.59 -2.48 -0.33
N VAL A 117 3.81 -2.28 0.17
CA VAL A 117 4.16 -2.43 1.59
C VAL A 117 3.36 -1.48 2.48
N GLN A 118 3.16 -0.24 2.02
CA GLN A 118 2.34 0.75 2.75
C GLN A 118 0.83 0.50 2.63
N SER A 119 0.39 -0.41 1.76
CA SER A 119 -1.02 -0.70 1.51
C SER A 119 -1.51 -2.00 2.14
N ILE A 120 -0.59 -2.90 2.53
CA ILE A 120 -0.97 -4.20 3.11
C ILE A 120 -1.35 -4.12 4.59
N LEU A 121 -0.91 -3.08 5.31
CA LEU A 121 -1.31 -2.80 6.69
C LEU A 121 -1.69 -1.33 6.85
N LEU A 122 -2.48 -1.02 7.89
CA LEU A 122 -2.65 0.35 8.34
C LEU A 122 -1.47 0.76 9.22
N TRP A 123 -0.56 1.53 8.63
CA TRP A 123 0.57 2.11 9.34
C TRP A 123 0.16 3.41 10.02
N SER A 124 0.82 3.73 11.15
CA SER A 124 0.70 5.06 11.77
C SER A 124 1.23 6.13 10.81
N ASP A 125 0.65 7.34 10.87
CA ASP A 125 1.13 8.52 10.14
C ASP A 125 2.60 8.87 10.47
N GLU A 126 3.14 8.35 11.58
CA GLU A 126 4.53 8.55 11.99
C GLU A 126 5.50 7.43 11.53
N ALA A 127 4.98 6.29 11.07
CA ALA A 127 5.75 5.06 10.89
C ALA A 127 6.97 5.20 9.97
N PHE A 128 6.90 6.09 8.98
CA PHE A 128 7.92 6.26 7.95
C PHE A 128 8.40 7.71 7.77
N LEU A 129 8.12 8.62 8.72
CA LEU A 129 8.52 10.03 8.61
C LEU A 129 10.04 10.24 8.59
N GLY A 130 10.82 9.32 9.17
CA GLY A 130 12.29 9.39 9.23
C GLY A 130 13.03 8.25 8.55
N ALA A 131 12.32 7.19 8.13
CA ALA A 131 12.94 6.03 7.51
C ALA A 131 11.97 5.33 6.56
N SER A 132 12.44 5.02 5.35
CA SER A 132 11.69 4.24 4.37
C SER A 132 11.38 2.82 4.90
N PRO A 133 10.25 2.21 4.50
CA PRO A 133 10.02 0.78 4.71
C PRO A 133 10.99 -0.10 3.90
N LEU A 134 11.66 0.48 2.91
CA LEU A 134 12.63 -0.20 2.05
C LEU A 134 14.07 0.18 2.43
N ALA A 135 14.99 -0.74 2.19
CA ALA A 135 16.43 -0.50 2.22
C ALA A 135 16.98 -0.70 0.80
N LEU A 136 18.05 0.04 0.46
CA LEU A 136 18.81 -0.20 -0.76
C LEU A 136 19.92 -1.20 -0.46
N THR A 137 20.06 -2.22 -1.30
CA THR A 137 21.23 -3.09 -1.28
C THR A 137 22.43 -2.39 -1.91
N GLY A 138 23.64 -2.97 -1.77
CA GLY A 138 24.84 -2.45 -2.44
C GLY A 138 24.80 -2.46 -3.97
N THR A 139 23.71 -2.94 -4.58
CA THR A 139 23.44 -2.88 -6.03
C THR A 139 22.28 -1.93 -6.37
N ASP A 140 21.93 -1.01 -5.47
CA ASP A 140 20.80 -0.06 -5.59
C ASP A 140 19.44 -0.72 -5.82
N VAL A 141 19.30 -1.99 -5.45
CA VAL A 141 18.02 -2.71 -5.50
C VAL A 141 17.27 -2.45 -4.19
N ALA A 142 16.04 -1.96 -4.29
CA ALA A 142 15.20 -1.79 -3.13
C ALA A 142 14.67 -3.15 -2.64
N ILE A 143 14.89 -3.41 -1.35
CA ILE A 143 14.37 -4.57 -0.64
C ILE A 143 13.55 -4.12 0.56
N LEU A 144 12.61 -4.94 0.99
CA LEU A 144 11.86 -4.69 2.22
C LEU A 144 12.80 -4.79 3.43
N ARG A 145 12.73 -3.82 4.34
CA ARG A 145 13.47 -3.90 5.60
C ARG A 145 13.02 -5.12 6.41
N PRO A 146 13.95 -5.90 6.99
CA PRO A 146 13.62 -7.13 7.73
C PRO A 146 12.54 -6.93 8.79
N GLU A 147 12.63 -5.87 9.58
CA GLU A 147 11.68 -5.54 10.65
C GLU A 147 10.27 -5.21 10.13
N VAL A 148 10.17 -4.61 8.95
CA VAL A 148 8.88 -4.34 8.30
C VAL A 148 8.30 -5.65 7.77
N ALA A 149 9.15 -6.51 7.18
CA ALA A 149 8.75 -7.83 6.70
C ALA A 149 8.24 -8.73 7.84
N GLU A 150 8.95 -8.74 8.98
CA GLU A 150 8.54 -9.45 10.18
C GLU A 150 7.21 -8.93 10.72
N THR A 151 7.00 -7.61 10.70
CA THR A 151 5.73 -6.99 11.14
C THR A 151 4.57 -7.43 10.26
N ILE A 152 4.74 -7.44 8.93
CA ILE A 152 3.71 -7.93 7.99
C ILE A 152 3.39 -9.40 8.26
N ARG A 153 4.40 -10.26 8.38
CA ARG A 153 4.21 -11.68 8.71
C ARG A 153 3.44 -11.87 10.02
N ALA A 154 3.85 -11.15 11.07
CA ALA A 154 3.23 -11.27 12.38
C ALA A 154 1.77 -10.82 12.38
N ALA A 155 1.43 -9.80 11.58
CA ALA A 155 0.07 -9.28 11.46
C ALA A 155 -0.85 -10.22 10.68
N TYR A 156 -0.33 -10.94 9.69
CA TYR A 156 -1.08 -11.90 8.87
C TYR A 156 -1.07 -13.34 9.41
N ASP A 157 -0.53 -13.56 10.61
CA ASP A 157 -0.59 -14.86 11.27
C ASP A 157 -2.08 -15.31 11.41
N PRO A 158 -2.45 -16.54 10.98
CA PRO A 158 -3.84 -17.00 10.97
C PRO A 158 -4.58 -16.95 12.31
N VAL A 159 -3.86 -16.90 13.44
CA VAL A 159 -4.46 -16.79 14.78
C VAL A 159 -4.55 -15.35 15.29
N MET A 160 -4.12 -14.37 14.49
CA MET A 160 -4.36 -12.95 14.77
C MET A 160 -5.77 -12.55 14.33
N PRO A 161 -6.44 -11.65 15.08
CA PRO A 161 -7.70 -11.08 14.61
C PRO A 161 -7.44 -10.19 13.39
N VAL A 162 -8.40 -10.15 12.46
CA VAL A 162 -8.37 -9.34 11.22
C VAL A 162 -8.06 -7.86 11.50
N ALA A 163 -8.65 -7.32 12.56
CA ALA A 163 -8.35 -5.99 13.09
C ALA A 163 -8.60 -5.95 14.60
N ALA A 164 -7.92 -5.05 15.30
CA ALA A 164 -8.18 -4.76 16.70
C ALA A 164 -7.75 -3.33 17.06
N SER A 165 -8.42 -2.74 18.05
CA SER A 165 -8.12 -1.41 18.58
C SER A 165 -7.65 -1.43 20.04
N ASP A 166 -7.50 -2.62 20.63
CA ASP A 166 -7.01 -2.79 22.00
C ASP A 166 -5.47 -2.85 22.05
N PRO A 167 -4.82 -2.29 23.10
CA PRO A 167 -3.37 -2.35 23.25
C PRO A 167 -2.79 -3.77 23.30
N ALA A 168 -3.59 -4.79 23.67
CA ALA A 168 -3.08 -6.16 23.71
C ALA A 168 -2.83 -6.72 22.30
N HIS A 169 -3.41 -6.14 21.25
CA HIS A 169 -3.05 -6.49 19.87
C HIS A 169 -1.58 -6.20 19.57
N ALA A 170 -1.06 -5.04 20.01
CA ALA A 170 0.35 -4.71 19.86
C ALA A 170 1.27 -5.68 20.64
N LEU A 171 0.85 -6.11 21.85
CA LEU A 171 1.59 -7.11 22.61
C LEU A 171 1.61 -8.49 21.93
N ARG A 172 0.49 -8.88 21.28
CA ARG A 172 0.41 -10.11 20.48
C ARG A 172 1.31 -10.08 19.25
N LEU A 173 1.41 -8.93 18.58
CA LEU A 173 2.35 -8.71 17.48
C LEU A 173 3.78 -8.82 17.98
N TRP A 174 4.12 -8.10 19.04
CA TRP A 174 5.47 -8.11 19.60
C TRP A 174 5.93 -9.51 20.01
N ALA A 175 5.08 -10.29 20.68
CA ALA A 175 5.40 -11.66 21.06
C ALA A 175 5.72 -12.56 19.85
N ARG A 176 5.06 -12.34 18.71
CA ARG A 176 5.35 -13.06 17.45
C ARG A 176 6.64 -12.61 16.80
N LEU A 177 6.93 -11.31 16.82
CA LEU A 177 8.21 -10.78 16.35
C LEU A 177 9.38 -11.41 17.11
N GLU A 178 9.28 -11.50 18.43
CA GLU A 178 10.32 -12.15 19.26
C GLU A 178 10.41 -13.66 19.00
N ALA A 179 9.28 -14.36 18.86
CA ALA A 179 9.30 -15.79 18.54
C ALA A 179 9.94 -16.09 17.18
N ASN A 180 9.68 -15.25 16.17
CA ASN A 180 10.25 -15.40 14.82
C ASN A 180 11.75 -15.12 14.78
N ARG A 181 12.29 -14.27 15.67
CA ARG A 181 13.74 -14.02 15.77
C ARG A 181 14.53 -15.16 16.42
N GLN A 182 13.85 -16.02 17.17
CA GLN A 182 14.46 -17.16 17.88
C GLN A 182 14.53 -18.44 17.02
N ASN A 183 13.82 -18.46 15.90
CA ASN A 183 13.79 -19.56 14.92
C ASN A 183 14.65 -19.27 13.71
#